data_AF-A0A661WG16-F1
#
_entry.id   AF-A0A661WG16-F1
#
_cell.length_a   1.000
_cell.length_b   1.000
_cell.length_c   1.000
_cell.angle_alpha   90.00
_cell.angle_beta   90.00
_cell.angle_gamma   90.00
#
_symmetry.space_group_name_H-M   'P 1'
#
loop_
_entity.id
_entity.type
_entity.pdbx_description
1 polymer ?
#
loop_
_entity_poly.entity_id
_entity_poly.type
_entity_poly.pdbx_seq_one_letter_code
_entity_poly.pdbx_strand_id
1 'polypeptide(L)'
;MNTLYQLYFEELLAEFDQYVLEHPNFARDIPHDAQIVFVDKERPNFSRWSVQTFSDSSPTDDIPNRSVIYVGINELVPRRSRLKSPQLIKKAPSYAFA
;
A
#
# COMPACT_ATOMS: atom_id res chain seq x y z
N MET A 1 -7.34 -10.66 15.05
CA MET A 1 -7.04 -9.94 13.78
C MET A 1 -7.38 -10.84 12.62
N ASN A 2 -8.00 -10.31 11.57
CA ASN A 2 -8.29 -11.08 10.36
C ASN A 2 -7.08 -11.01 9.41
N THR A 3 -6.22 -12.02 9.48
CA THR A 3 -4.94 -12.08 8.74
C THR A 3 -5.12 -11.88 7.23
N LEU A 4 -6.24 -12.33 6.66
CA LEU A 4 -6.52 -12.15 5.23
C LEU A 4 -6.73 -10.68 4.83
N TYR A 5 -7.38 -9.89 5.69
CA TYR A 5 -7.59 -8.48 5.41
C TYR A 5 -6.31 -7.67 5.56
N GLN A 6 -5.45 -8.04 6.50
CA GLN A 6 -4.14 -7.43 6.63
C GLN A 6 -3.26 -7.71 5.41
N LEU A 7 -3.20 -8.97 4.96
CA LEU A 7 -2.46 -9.33 3.75
C LEU A 7 -2.98 -8.58 2.52
N TYR A 8 -4.30 -8.46 2.36
CA TYR A 8 -4.88 -7.70 1.25
C TYR A 8 -4.60 -6.20 1.37
N PHE A 9 -4.61 -5.63 2.58
CA PHE A 9 -4.23 -4.23 2.78
C PHE A 9 -2.78 -3.97 2.41
N GLU A 10 -1.85 -4.81 2.86
CA GLU A 10 -0.42 -4.73 2.52
C GLU A 10 -0.21 -4.90 1.01
N GLU A 11 -0.98 -5.78 0.37
CA GLU A 11 -1.00 -5.96 -1.06
C GLU A 11 -1.36 -4.67 -1.82
N LEU A 12 -2.45 -4.02 -1.39
CA LEU A 12 -2.94 -2.77 -1.95
C LEU A 12 -1.99 -1.60 -1.69
N LEU A 13 -1.36 -1.57 -0.52
CA LEU A 13 -0.38 -0.54 -0.16
C LEU A 13 0.82 -0.58 -1.12
N ALA A 14 1.38 -1.77 -1.35
CA ALA A 14 2.49 -1.93 -2.28
C ALA A 14 2.13 -1.52 -3.73
N GLU A 15 0.90 -1.79 -4.17
CA GLU A 15 0.41 -1.36 -5.48
C GLU A 15 0.18 0.15 -5.54
N PHE A 16 -0.36 0.74 -4.48
CA PHE A 16 -0.56 2.18 -4.38
C PHE A 16 0.76 2.95 -4.41
N ASP A 17 1.78 2.48 -3.67
CA ASP A 17 3.12 3.06 -3.69
C ASP A 17 3.70 3.05 -5.11
N GLN A 18 3.57 1.92 -5.82
CA GLN A 18 4.01 1.82 -7.21
C GLN A 18 3.23 2.78 -8.12
N TYR A 19 1.91 2.85 -7.97
CA TYR A 19 1.06 3.75 -8.76
C TYR A 19 1.45 5.22 -8.55
N VAL A 20 1.69 5.64 -7.31
CA VAL A 20 2.12 7.01 -6.99
C VAL A 20 3.47 7.34 -7.64
N LEU A 21 4.42 6.40 -7.65
CA LEU A 21 5.71 6.58 -8.31
C LEU A 21 5.58 6.75 -9.84
N GLU A 22 4.66 6.01 -10.45
CA GLU A 22 4.38 6.09 -11.89
C GLU A 22 3.51 7.30 -12.27
N HIS A 23 2.71 7.80 -11.33
CA HIS A 23 1.73 8.87 -11.52
C HIS A 23 1.91 10.00 -10.47
N PRO A 24 3.03 10.73 -10.47
CA PRO A 24 3.34 11.72 -9.42
C PRO A 24 2.30 12.85 -9.31
N ASN A 25 1.64 13.19 -10.42
CA ASN A 25 0.57 14.20 -10.42
C ASN A 25 -0.66 13.77 -9.59
N PHE A 26 -0.92 12.47 -9.47
CA PHE A 26 -2.01 11.96 -8.65
C PHE A 26 -1.75 12.19 -7.16
N ALA A 27 -0.51 12.00 -6.72
CA ALA A 27 -0.14 12.16 -5.31
C ALA A 27 0.03 13.61 -4.87
N ARG A 28 0.02 14.57 -5.79
CA ARG A 28 0.25 15.99 -5.51
C ARG A 28 -0.77 16.57 -4.51
N ASP A 29 -2.00 16.06 -4.53
CA ASP A 29 -3.09 16.55 -3.70
C ASP A 29 -3.23 15.74 -2.39
N ILE A 30 -2.38 14.74 -2.16
CA ILE A 30 -2.35 13.96 -0.91
C ILE A 30 -1.58 14.78 0.15
N PRO A 31 -2.19 15.09 1.31
CA PRO A 31 -1.49 15.79 2.38
C PRO A 31 -0.25 15.02 2.84
N HIS A 32 0.80 15.75 3.22
CA HIS A 32 1.97 15.16 3.86
C HIS A 32 1.55 14.40 5.12
N ASP A 33 2.14 13.22 5.33
CA ASP A 33 1.79 12.29 6.41
C ASP A 33 0.30 11.92 6.45
N ALA A 34 -0.44 11.94 5.34
CA ALA A 34 -1.80 11.42 5.36
C ALA A 34 -1.82 9.94 5.76
N GLN A 35 -2.85 9.55 6.53
CA GLN A 35 -3.18 8.16 6.76
C GLN A 35 -4.01 7.66 5.58
N ILE A 36 -3.47 6.68 4.84
CA ILE A 36 -4.17 6.07 3.71
C ILE A 36 -5.06 4.94 4.22
N VAL A 37 -6.31 4.92 3.77
CA VAL A 37 -7.30 3.88 4.06
C VAL A 37 -7.87 3.37 2.74
N PHE A 38 -7.74 2.08 2.48
CA PHE A 38 -8.26 1.46 1.26
C PHE A 38 -9.71 1.00 1.43
N VAL A 39 -10.54 1.30 0.44
CA VAL A 39 -11.93 0.82 0.39
C VAL A 39 -12.21 0.16 -0.96
N ASP A 40 -12.74 -1.04 -0.92
CA ASP A 40 -13.08 -1.87 -2.07
C ASP A 40 -14.60 -2.14 -2.06
N LYS A 41 -15.29 -1.72 -3.11
CA LYS A 41 -16.75 -1.87 -3.25
C LYS A 41 -17.17 -3.33 -3.38
N GLU A 42 -16.31 -4.17 -3.98
CA GLU A 42 -16.57 -5.60 -4.15
C GLU A 42 -16.31 -6.37 -2.84
N ARG A 43 -15.57 -5.77 -1.90
CA ARG A 43 -15.21 -6.37 -0.61
C ARG A 43 -15.65 -5.51 0.58
N PRO A 44 -16.97 -5.35 0.82
CA PRO A 44 -17.49 -4.45 1.86
C PRO A 44 -17.04 -4.81 3.28
N ASN A 45 -16.79 -6.09 3.58
CA ASN A 45 -16.28 -6.50 4.90
C ASN A 45 -14.82 -6.09 5.12
N PHE A 46 -13.99 -6.16 4.06
CA PHE A 46 -12.62 -5.63 4.11
C PHE A 46 -12.66 -4.11 4.30
N SER A 47 -13.50 -3.40 3.54
CA SER A 47 -13.64 -1.95 3.63
C SER A 47 -14.05 -1.50 5.03
N ARG A 48 -15.05 -2.16 5.63
CA ARG A 48 -15.46 -1.89 7.01
C ARG A 48 -14.31 -2.10 7.98
N TRP A 49 -13.58 -3.20 7.84
CA TRP A 49 -12.41 -3.49 8.68
C TRP A 49 -11.30 -2.46 8.50
N SER A 50 -10.99 -2.05 7.27
CA SER A 50 -9.92 -1.09 6.96
C SER A 50 -10.23 0.28 7.55
N VAL A 51 -11.47 0.75 7.38
CA VAL A 51 -11.95 1.98 8.02
C VAL A 51 -11.81 1.87 9.53
N GLN A 52 -12.39 0.86 10.18
CA GLN A 52 -12.31 0.69 11.63
C GLN A 52 -10.88 0.56 12.18
N THR A 53 -9.94 0.06 11.37
CA THR A 53 -8.55 -0.17 11.80
C THR A 53 -7.68 1.08 11.64
N PHE A 54 -7.96 1.91 10.63
CA PHE A 54 -7.04 2.97 10.19
C PHE A 54 -7.66 4.37 10.09
N SER A 55 -9.00 4.52 10.16
CA SER A 55 -9.64 5.85 10.10
C SER A 55 -9.69 6.58 11.43
N ASP A 56 -9.70 5.82 12.53
CA ASP A 56 -9.65 6.41 13.86
C ASP A 56 -8.19 6.73 14.14
N SER A 57 -7.87 8.02 14.36
CA SER A 57 -6.56 8.45 14.83
C SER A 57 -6.22 7.66 16.09
N SER A 58 -5.43 6.60 15.95
CA SER A 58 -5.09 5.74 17.07
C SER A 58 -4.40 6.64 18.11
N PRO A 59 -4.68 6.50 19.42
CA PRO A 59 -3.96 7.25 20.45
C PRO A 59 -2.44 6.97 20.47
N THR A 60 -1.99 5.99 19.69
CA THR A 60 -0.59 5.64 19.42
C THR A 60 0.03 6.35 18.22
N ASP A 61 -0.74 7.13 17.44
CA ASP A 61 -0.23 7.87 16.29
C ASP A 61 0.43 9.16 16.82
N ASP A 62 1.74 9.30 16.61
CA ASP A 62 2.54 10.43 17.12
C ASP A 62 2.17 11.79 16.46
N ILE A 63 1.27 11.77 15.47
CA ILE A 63 0.86 12.92 14.66
C ILE A 63 -0.58 13.32 15.03
N PRO A 64 -0.78 14.36 15.85
CA PRO A 64 -2.12 14.84 16.19
C PRO A 64 -2.85 15.34 14.94
N ASN A 65 -4.13 14.99 14.80
CA ASN A 65 -4.99 15.39 13.67
C ASN A 65 -4.46 14.98 12.29
N ARG A 66 -3.79 13.82 12.20
CA ARG A 66 -3.36 13.24 10.92
C ARG A 66 -4.54 13.16 9.94
N SER A 67 -4.36 13.72 8.74
CA SER A 67 -5.40 13.70 7.71
C SER A 67 -5.63 12.28 7.23
N VAL A 68 -6.88 11.82 7.20
CA VAL A 68 -7.24 10.49 6.68
C VAL A 68 -7.73 10.63 5.24
N ILE A 69 -7.13 9.88 4.32
CA ILE A 69 -7.50 9.84 2.90
C ILE A 69 -8.00 8.44 2.55
N TYR A 70 -9.18 8.38 1.93
CA TYR A 70 -9.77 7.14 1.46
C TYR A 70 -9.43 6.92 -0.02
N VAL A 71 -8.83 5.78 -0.32
CA VAL A 71 -8.50 5.37 -1.68
C VAL A 71 -9.44 4.25 -2.11
N GLY A 72 -10.27 4.54 -3.11
CA GLY A 72 -11.21 3.58 -3.68
C GLY A 72 -10.52 2.62 -4.65
N ILE A 73 -10.55 1.33 -4.34
CA ILE A 73 -10.10 0.28 -5.24
C ILE A 73 -11.24 -0.05 -6.19
N ASN A 74 -11.01 0.22 -7.47
CA ASN A 74 -11.97 -0.09 -8.54
C ASN A 74 -11.59 -1.39 -9.26
N GLU A 75 -10.33 -1.49 -9.71
CA GLU A 75 -9.80 -2.66 -10.42
C GLU A 75 -8.33 -2.84 -10.06
N LEU A 76 -7.90 -4.11 -9.91
CA LEU A 76 -6.49 -4.47 -9.82
C LEU A 76 -6.08 -5.16 -11.12
N VAL A 77 -5.25 -4.48 -11.91
CA VAL A 77 -4.70 -5.07 -13.12
C VAL A 77 -3.69 -6.17 -12.77
N PRO A 78 -3.57 -7.25 -13.57
CA PRO A 78 -2.61 -8.32 -13.29
C PRO A 78 -1.17 -7.80 -13.20
N ARG A 79 -0.48 -8.11 -12.09
CA ARG A 79 0.94 -7.78 -11.93
C ARG A 79 1.76 -8.43 -13.02
N ARG A 80 2.61 -7.64 -13.68
CA ARG A 80 3.63 -8.13 -14.61
C ARG A 80 5.00 -8.02 -13.96
N SER A 81 5.87 -8.98 -14.24
CA SER A 81 7.25 -8.93 -13.77
C SER A 81 7.95 -7.68 -14.32
N ARG A 82 8.60 -6.92 -13.43
CA ARG A 82 9.49 -5.81 -13.80
C ARG A 82 10.91 -6.29 -14.12
N LEU A 83 11.24 -7.56 -13.85
CA LEU A 83 12.57 -8.11 -14.12
C LEU A 83 12.82 -8.17 -15.63
N LYS A 84 13.98 -7.63 -16.04
CA LYS A 84 14.48 -7.75 -17.41
C LYS A 84 15.69 -8.68 -17.39
N SER A 85 15.61 -9.79 -18.12
CA SER A 85 16.69 -10.77 -18.30
C SER A 85 17.40 -11.19 -17.00
N PRO A 86 16.69 -11.68 -15.97
CA PRO A 86 17.32 -12.08 -14.72
C PRO A 86 18.34 -13.20 -14.95
N GLN A 87 19.45 -13.16 -14.23
CA GLN A 87 20.51 -14.17 -14.30
C GLN A 87 20.54 -15.02 -13.03
N LEU A 88 20.76 -16.33 -13.19
CA LEU A 88 21.02 -17.24 -12.08
C LEU A 88 22.51 -17.22 -11.73
N ILE A 89 22.84 -16.79 -10.52
CA ILE A 89 24.21 -16.79 -10.01
C ILE A 89 24.42 -17.93 -9.00
N LYS A 90 25.52 -18.69 -9.17
CA LYS A 90 25.79 -19.92 -8.38
C LYS A 90 26.52 -19.65 -7.05
N LYS A 91 27.03 -18.44 -6.85
CA LYS A 91 27.76 -18.02 -5.64
C LYS A 91 27.39 -16.57 -5.33
N ALA A 92 27.35 -16.22 -4.05
CA ALA A 92 27.13 -14.85 -3.61
C ALA A 92 28.25 -13.95 -4.16
N PRO A 93 27.93 -12.81 -4.79
CA PRO A 93 28.92 -11.92 -5.33
C PRO A 93 29.59 -11.13 -4.20
N SER A 94 30.85 -10.73 -4.39
CA SER A 94 31.63 -10.03 -3.36
C SER A 94 31.02 -8.69 -2.94
N TYR A 95 30.32 -7.99 -3.83
CA TYR A 95 29.64 -6.72 -3.52
C TYR A 95 28.48 -6.87 -2.51
N ALA A 96 27.98 -8.09 -2.28
CA ALA A 96 26.90 -8.32 -1.32
C ALA A 96 27.36 -8.27 0.14
N PHE A 97 28.67 -8.15 0.38
CA PHE A 97 29.29 -8.09 1.70
C PHE A 97 30.02 -6.76 1.95
N ALA A 98 29.74 -5.74 1.13
CA ALA A 98 30.33 -4.41 1.21
C ALA A 98 29.54 -3.49 2.14
#